data_AF-A0A1N7PUJ2-F1
#
_entry.id   AF-A0A1N7PUJ2-F1
#
_cell.length_a   1.000
_cell.length_b   1.000
_cell.length_c   1.000
_cell.angle_alpha   90.00
_cell.angle_beta   90.00
_cell.angle_gamma   90.00
#
_symmetry.space_group_name_H-M   'P 1'
#
loop_
_entity.id
_entity.type
_entity.pdbx_description
1 polymer ?
#
loop_
_entity_poly.entity_id
_entity_poly.type
_entity_poly.pdbx_seq_one_letter_code
_entity_poly.pdbx_strand_id
1 'polypeptide(L)'
;MIKAFLFFITFIFGLCFLSCKKENREISQPEKITVDENLSKNDTFKILSKYPELKLFSSEKVENLTRTAHIVQEDGYYESFLYPRRKQYRFFQFSDYKCKTEYKGDTINIWLNNYNGYFGNGVLVKVFNHQFLIQDIDPKALKGEIKFINSYPVYQKLALNKYIFQKSDSIYGFIDYETKLDSLVTKNFRGYFKTKIK
;
A
#
# COMPACT_ATOMS: atom_id res chain seq x y z
N MET A 1 -6.76 36.29 -47.80
CA MET A 1 -7.40 35.01 -47.42
C MET A 1 -6.40 33.86 -47.23
N ILE A 2 -5.47 33.62 -48.17
CA ILE A 2 -4.51 32.48 -48.09
C ILE A 2 -3.61 32.53 -46.84
N LYS A 3 -3.12 33.72 -46.43
CA LYS A 3 -2.25 33.86 -45.26
C LYS A 3 -2.94 33.54 -43.92
N ALA A 4 -4.23 33.83 -43.80
CA ALA A 4 -5.02 33.51 -42.60
C ALA A 4 -5.32 32.00 -42.50
N PHE A 5 -5.51 31.35 -43.65
CA PHE A 5 -5.74 29.91 -43.73
C PHE A 5 -4.49 29.11 -43.36
N LEU A 6 -3.31 29.54 -43.84
CA LEU A 6 -2.01 28.97 -43.46
C LEU A 6 -1.75 29.12 -41.95
N PHE A 7 -2.05 30.29 -41.37
CA PHE A 7 -1.92 30.51 -39.93
C PHE A 7 -2.80 29.56 -39.12
N PHE A 8 -4.06 29.34 -39.55
CA PHE A 8 -4.99 28.42 -38.90
C PHE A 8 -4.51 26.96 -38.96
N ILE A 9 -3.94 26.51 -40.09
CA ILE A 9 -3.38 25.16 -40.24
C ILE A 9 -2.17 24.98 -39.32
N THR A 10 -1.26 25.95 -39.26
CA THR A 10 -0.09 25.89 -38.36
C THR A 10 -0.47 25.91 -36.89
N PHE A 11 -1.51 26.65 -36.51
CA PHE A 11 -2.00 26.70 -35.13
C PHE A 11 -2.65 25.37 -34.70
N ILE A 12 -3.45 24.76 -35.58
CA ILE A 12 -4.07 23.44 -35.35
C ILE A 12 -3.01 22.34 -35.25
N PHE A 13 -1.99 22.34 -36.12
CA PHE A 13 -0.89 21.37 -36.04
C PHE A 13 -0.03 21.56 -34.78
N GLY A 14 0.16 22.79 -34.30
CA GLY A 14 0.86 23.07 -33.04
C GLY A 14 0.16 22.50 -31.80
N LEU A 15 -1.18 22.47 -31.81
CA LEU A 15 -1.97 21.88 -30.72
C LEU A 15 -1.86 20.36 -30.65
N CYS A 16 -1.52 19.66 -31.75
CA CYS A 16 -1.30 18.21 -31.76
C CYS A 16 -0.03 17.77 -31.00
N PHE A 17 0.95 18.67 -30.82
CA PHE A 17 2.16 18.40 -30.04
C PHE A 17 2.00 18.66 -28.53
N LEU A 18 0.88 19.26 -28.11
CA LEU A 18 0.47 19.33 -26.70
C LEU A 18 -0.22 18.04 -26.24
N SER A 19 0.08 16.91 -26.89
CA SER A 19 -0.27 15.60 -26.38
C SER A 19 0.25 15.50 -24.96
N CYS A 20 -0.67 15.57 -24.00
CA CYS A 20 -0.40 15.29 -22.60
C CYS A 20 0.32 13.94 -22.58
N LYS A 21 1.63 13.94 -22.32
CA LYS A 21 2.31 12.77 -21.82
C LYS A 21 1.61 12.45 -20.52
N LYS A 22 0.57 11.62 -20.59
CA LYS A 22 0.00 10.99 -19.41
C LYS A 22 1.16 10.17 -18.87
N GLU A 23 1.72 10.65 -17.76
CA GLU A 23 2.73 9.96 -16.99
C GLU A 23 2.23 8.52 -16.84
N ASN A 24 2.88 7.58 -17.54
CA ASN A 24 2.63 6.16 -17.35
C ASN A 24 3.15 5.86 -15.95
N ARG A 25 2.32 6.13 -14.93
CA ARG A 25 2.49 5.54 -13.61
C ARG A 25 2.35 4.04 -13.86
N GLU A 26 3.46 3.32 -13.86
CA GLU A 26 3.43 1.87 -13.92
C GLU A 26 2.62 1.38 -12.72
N ILE A 27 1.36 1.05 -12.97
CA ILE A 27 0.50 0.40 -11.99
C ILE A 27 1.03 -1.03 -11.90
N SER A 28 1.35 -1.47 -10.68
CA SER A 28 1.72 -2.86 -10.39
C SER A 28 0.71 -3.81 -11.04
N GLN A 29 1.19 -4.88 -11.68
CA GLN A 29 0.30 -5.86 -12.27
C GLN A 29 -0.39 -6.65 -11.14
N PRO A 30 -1.70 -6.95 -11.25
CA PRO A 30 -2.38 -7.78 -10.27
C PRO A 30 -1.77 -9.18 -10.19
N GLU A 31 -1.62 -9.71 -8.98
CA GLU A 31 -1.15 -11.09 -8.75
C GLU A 31 -2.22 -11.95 -8.09
N LYS A 32 -2.09 -13.28 -8.19
CA LYS A 32 -3.04 -14.20 -7.56
C LYS A 32 -2.83 -14.26 -6.06
N ILE A 33 -3.91 -14.26 -5.29
CA ILE A 33 -3.82 -14.58 -3.86
C ILE A 33 -3.52 -16.07 -3.67
N THR A 34 -2.82 -16.39 -2.59
CA THR A 34 -2.72 -17.76 -2.08
C THR A 34 -3.78 -17.98 -1.01
N VAL A 35 -4.36 -19.18 -0.94
CA VAL A 35 -5.25 -19.55 0.16
C VAL A 35 -4.58 -20.56 1.07
N ASP A 36 -4.64 -20.28 2.36
CA ASP A 36 -4.20 -21.18 3.43
C ASP A 36 -5.31 -21.24 4.50
N GLU A 37 -6.10 -22.31 4.46
CA GLU A 37 -7.21 -22.52 5.41
C GLU A 37 -6.73 -22.69 6.86
N ASN A 38 -5.47 -23.12 7.05
CA ASN A 38 -4.86 -23.28 8.36
C ASN A 38 -4.22 -21.99 8.88
N LEU A 39 -4.24 -20.91 8.11
CA LEU A 39 -3.62 -19.64 8.48
C LEU A 39 -4.13 -19.14 9.84
N SER A 40 -5.43 -19.28 10.10
CA SER A 40 -6.07 -18.92 11.38
C SER A 40 -5.50 -19.65 12.61
N LYS A 41 -4.85 -20.81 12.42
CA LYS A 41 -4.23 -21.61 13.48
C LYS A 41 -2.82 -21.15 13.84
N ASN A 42 -2.22 -20.25 13.05
CA ASN A 42 -0.89 -19.70 13.34
C ASN A 42 -0.86 -19.03 14.73
N ASP A 43 0.17 -19.34 15.52
CA ASP A 43 0.30 -18.85 16.90
C ASP A 43 0.33 -17.32 16.99
N THR A 44 0.77 -16.62 15.93
CA THR A 44 0.71 -15.16 15.85
C THR A 44 -0.71 -14.65 16.05
N PHE A 45 -1.74 -15.33 15.53
CA PHE A 45 -3.12 -14.91 15.72
C PHE A 45 -3.63 -15.14 17.15
N LYS A 46 -3.09 -16.14 17.86
CA LYS A 46 -3.35 -16.31 19.29
C LYS A 46 -2.76 -15.14 20.07
N ILE A 47 -1.54 -14.73 19.74
CA ILE A 47 -0.88 -13.56 20.34
C ILE A 47 -1.69 -12.30 20.06
N LEU A 48 -2.03 -12.02 18.80
CA LEU A 48 -2.84 -10.87 18.40
C LEU A 48 -4.19 -10.79 19.13
N SER A 49 -4.80 -11.94 19.44
CA SER A 49 -6.05 -12.02 20.19
C SER A 49 -5.92 -11.72 21.69
N LYS A 50 -4.72 -11.80 22.26
CA LYS A 50 -4.47 -11.54 23.68
C LYS A 50 -4.21 -10.07 24.01
N TYR A 51 -3.66 -9.32 23.05
CA TYR A 51 -3.27 -7.93 23.28
C TYR A 51 -4.34 -6.96 22.79
N PRO A 52 -4.55 -5.83 23.50
CA PRO A 52 -5.43 -4.79 23.02
C PRO A 52 -4.90 -4.18 21.71
N GLU A 53 -5.79 -3.57 20.95
CA GLU A 53 -5.39 -2.85 19.74
C GLU A 53 -4.44 -1.69 20.05
N LEU A 54 -3.56 -1.34 19.10
CA LEU A 54 -2.75 -0.13 19.20
C LEU A 54 -3.67 1.10 19.26
N LYS A 55 -3.41 1.96 20.24
CA LYS A 55 -3.84 3.36 20.23
C LYS A 55 -2.64 4.20 19.79
N LEU A 56 -2.62 4.57 18.52
CA LEU A 56 -1.48 5.27 17.92
C LEU A 56 -1.48 6.76 18.31
N PHE A 57 -2.65 7.32 18.63
CA PHE A 57 -2.81 8.75 18.97
C PHE A 57 -3.82 8.93 20.10
N SER A 58 -3.64 9.97 20.92
CA SER A 58 -4.48 10.20 22.11
C SER A 58 -5.97 10.41 21.78
N SER A 59 -6.26 11.07 20.65
CA SER A 59 -7.62 11.35 20.15
C SER A 59 -8.25 10.20 19.37
N GLU A 60 -7.51 9.12 19.11
CA GLU A 60 -8.00 8.01 18.30
C GLU A 60 -9.13 7.25 19.00
N LYS A 61 -10.23 7.01 18.28
CA LYS A 61 -11.27 6.05 18.67
C LYS A 61 -10.84 4.65 18.23
N VAL A 62 -10.55 3.79 19.19
CA VAL A 62 -10.13 2.41 18.93
C VAL A 62 -11.31 1.60 18.35
N GLU A 63 -11.18 1.17 17.09
CA GLU A 63 -12.25 0.46 16.37
C GLU A 63 -12.32 -1.04 16.68
N ASN A 64 -11.26 -1.64 17.22
CA ASN A 64 -11.15 -3.08 17.49
C ASN A 64 -10.66 -3.33 18.92
N LEU A 65 -11.19 -4.37 19.58
CA LEU A 65 -10.83 -4.69 20.96
C LEU A 65 -9.44 -5.33 21.08
N THR A 66 -9.01 -6.08 20.06
CA THR A 66 -7.74 -6.81 20.05
C THR A 66 -6.85 -6.33 18.92
N ARG A 67 -5.54 -6.52 19.05
CA ARG A 67 -4.56 -6.23 18.00
C ARG A 67 -4.96 -6.87 16.67
N THR A 68 -4.91 -6.08 15.60
CA THR A 68 -5.27 -6.54 14.25
C THR A 68 -4.09 -6.81 13.34
N ALA A 69 -2.88 -6.33 13.66
CA ALA A 69 -1.71 -6.60 12.85
C ALA A 69 -0.45 -6.80 13.68
N HIS A 70 0.42 -7.68 13.18
CA HIS A 70 1.81 -7.83 13.56
C HIS A 70 2.62 -7.81 12.25
N ILE A 71 2.97 -6.61 11.82
CA ILE A 71 3.68 -6.34 10.58
C ILE A 71 4.93 -5.54 10.90
N VAL A 72 6.02 -5.88 10.24
CA VAL A 72 7.26 -5.12 10.26
C VAL A 72 7.48 -4.53 8.87
N GLN A 73 7.74 -3.23 8.83
CA GLN A 73 8.22 -2.53 7.65
C GLN A 73 9.68 -2.13 7.87
N GLU A 74 10.54 -2.38 6.89
CA GLU A 74 11.90 -1.87 6.84
C GLU A 74 12.09 -1.05 5.57
N ASP A 75 12.41 0.24 5.73
CA ASP A 75 12.65 1.17 4.63
C ASP A 75 14.14 1.49 4.56
N GLY A 76 14.81 1.00 3.52
CA GLY A 76 16.23 1.16 3.25
C GLY A 76 16.55 2.20 2.20
N TYR A 77 17.65 2.91 2.37
CA TYR A 77 18.17 3.87 1.39
C TYR A 77 19.69 3.95 1.46
N TYR A 78 20.31 4.37 0.36
CA TYR A 78 21.75 4.62 0.30
C TYR A 78 22.02 6.10 0.49
N GLU A 79 22.72 6.45 1.56
CA GLU A 79 23.19 7.80 1.79
C GLU A 79 24.54 8.02 1.08
N SER A 80 24.67 9.13 0.35
CA SER A 80 25.92 9.55 -0.28
C SER A 80 26.46 10.79 0.42
N PHE A 81 27.51 10.63 1.21
CA PHE A 81 28.26 11.77 1.73
C PHE A 81 29.16 12.38 0.65
N LEU A 82 29.32 13.70 0.68
CA LEU A 82 30.26 14.44 -0.17
C LEU A 82 31.69 13.92 0.09
N TYR A 83 32.24 13.23 -0.92
CA TYR A 83 33.64 12.81 -1.14
C TYR A 83 34.46 12.15 0.01
N PRO A 84 35.10 10.97 -0.20
CA PRO A 84 34.97 10.02 -1.31
C PRO A 84 34.34 8.66 -0.90
N ARG A 85 33.31 8.28 -1.65
CA ARG A 85 32.99 6.89 -2.06
C ARG A 85 32.69 5.83 -0.98
N ARG A 86 31.92 6.14 0.05
CA ARG A 86 31.20 5.09 0.80
C ARG A 86 29.70 5.36 0.75
N LYS A 87 29.00 4.58 -0.08
CA LYS A 87 27.54 4.48 0.03
C LYS A 87 27.26 3.67 1.30
N GLN A 88 26.68 4.31 2.31
CA GLN A 88 26.24 3.61 3.49
C GLN A 88 24.76 3.27 3.32
N TYR A 89 24.42 2.00 3.46
CA TYR A 89 23.03 1.59 3.56
C TYR A 89 22.52 1.95 4.96
N ARG A 90 21.43 2.71 5.01
CA ARG A 90 20.69 3.01 6.24
C ARG A 90 19.27 2.49 6.09
N PHE A 91 18.64 2.15 7.19
CA PHE A 91 17.25 1.75 7.19
C PHE A 91 16.50 2.25 8.43
N PHE A 92 15.18 2.39 8.28
CA PHE A 92 14.24 2.63 9.37
C PHE A 92 13.31 1.43 9.49
N GLN A 93 12.89 1.12 10.72
CA GLN A 93 11.95 0.03 10.97
C GLN A 93 10.70 0.56 11.65
N PHE A 94 9.54 0.10 11.19
CA PHE A 94 8.21 0.42 11.74
C PHE A 94 7.46 -0.87 12.05
N SER A 95 6.68 -0.88 13.12
CA SER A 95 5.93 -2.09 13.53
C SER A 95 4.60 -1.78 14.22
N ASP A 96 4.07 -0.58 14.02
CA ASP A 96 2.89 -0.01 14.67
C ASP A 96 1.67 -0.01 13.74
N TYR A 97 1.57 -1.02 12.89
CA TYR A 97 0.49 -1.16 11.91
C TYR A 97 -0.81 -1.68 12.52
N LYS A 98 -1.91 -1.28 11.89
CA LYS A 98 -3.27 -1.78 12.15
C LYS A 98 -3.88 -2.29 10.86
N CYS A 99 -4.87 -3.18 10.97
CA CYS A 99 -5.63 -3.69 9.85
C CYS A 99 -7.09 -3.24 9.91
N LYS A 100 -7.58 -2.66 8.81
CA LYS A 100 -8.99 -2.33 8.61
C LYS A 100 -9.43 -2.81 7.23
N THR A 101 -10.67 -3.26 7.13
CA THR A 101 -11.27 -3.71 5.88
C THR A 101 -12.52 -2.95 5.52
N GLU A 102 -12.74 -2.79 4.23
CA GLU A 102 -13.92 -2.15 3.65
C GLU A 102 -14.26 -2.81 2.31
N TYR A 103 -15.54 -3.06 2.05
CA TYR A 103 -16.01 -3.38 0.71
C TYR A 103 -16.20 -2.11 -0.12
N LYS A 104 -15.69 -2.13 -1.34
CA LYS A 104 -16.01 -1.13 -2.35
C LYS A 104 -16.42 -1.84 -3.64
N GLY A 105 -17.72 -2.03 -3.82
CA GLY A 105 -18.26 -2.87 -4.88
C GLY A 105 -17.89 -4.34 -4.66
N ASP A 106 -17.25 -4.94 -5.64
CA ASP A 106 -16.76 -6.33 -5.62
C ASP A 106 -15.33 -6.47 -5.05
N THR A 107 -14.69 -5.36 -4.70
CA THR A 107 -13.33 -5.32 -4.21
C THR A 107 -13.30 -5.20 -2.68
N ILE A 108 -12.48 -6.03 -2.03
CA ILE A 108 -12.14 -5.88 -0.62
C ILE A 108 -10.89 -5.01 -0.51
N ASN A 109 -11.04 -3.85 0.11
CA ASN A 109 -9.92 -2.99 0.48
C ASN A 109 -9.41 -3.41 1.87
N ILE A 110 -8.17 -3.88 1.95
CA ILE A 110 -7.47 -4.19 3.19
C ILE A 110 -6.42 -3.10 3.41
N TRP A 111 -6.70 -2.24 4.38
CA TRP A 111 -5.81 -1.18 4.82
C TRP A 111 -4.86 -1.74 5.88
N LEU A 112 -3.56 -1.73 5.58
CA LEU A 112 -2.49 -2.13 6.50
C LEU A 112 -1.58 -0.92 6.72
N ASN A 113 -1.94 -0.06 7.66
CA ASN A 113 -1.28 1.24 7.84
C ASN A 113 -1.26 1.68 9.31
N ASN A 114 -0.50 2.73 9.58
CA ASN A 114 -0.42 3.41 10.88
C ASN A 114 -0.90 4.88 10.78
N TYR A 115 -1.86 5.16 9.89
CA TYR A 115 -2.31 6.51 9.55
C TYR A 115 -3.11 7.19 10.69
N ASN A 116 -2.80 8.46 11.01
CA ASN A 116 -3.56 9.30 11.98
C ASN A 116 -4.56 10.28 11.37
N GLY A 117 -4.60 10.47 10.05
CA GLY A 117 -5.27 11.64 9.46
C GLY A 117 -4.34 12.79 9.06
N TYR A 118 -3.06 12.75 9.45
CA TYR A 118 -2.03 13.76 9.16
C TYR A 118 -0.86 13.18 8.35
N PHE A 119 -0.38 12.00 8.73
CA PHE A 119 0.67 11.24 8.08
C PHE A 119 0.42 9.74 8.34
N GLY A 120 1.02 8.89 7.52
CA GLY A 120 0.94 7.45 7.71
C GLY A 120 1.73 6.70 6.66
N ASN A 121 2.30 5.58 7.08
CA ASN A 121 2.95 4.60 6.23
C ASN A 121 2.04 3.38 6.07
N GLY A 122 2.42 2.51 5.13
CA GLY A 122 1.79 1.22 4.93
C GLY A 122 1.28 1.05 3.52
N VAL A 123 0.27 0.20 3.36
CA VAL A 123 -0.26 -0.18 2.07
C VAL A 123 -1.79 -0.28 2.09
N LEU A 124 -2.39 -0.05 0.93
CA LEU A 124 -3.73 -0.52 0.60
C LEU A 124 -3.60 -1.76 -0.27
N VAL A 125 -4.11 -2.89 0.20
CA VAL A 125 -4.24 -4.11 -0.59
C VAL A 125 -5.67 -4.20 -1.11
N LYS A 126 -5.84 -4.22 -2.44
CA LYS A 126 -7.13 -4.40 -3.09
C LYS A 126 -7.25 -5.84 -3.53
N VAL A 127 -8.24 -6.57 -3.03
CA VAL A 127 -8.49 -7.98 -3.38
C VAL A 127 -9.75 -8.07 -4.21
N PHE A 128 -9.65 -8.64 -5.41
CA PHE A 128 -10.74 -8.77 -6.38
C PHE A 128 -10.48 -9.97 -7.28
N ASN A 129 -11.52 -10.71 -7.67
CA ASN A 129 -11.41 -11.84 -8.61
C ASN A 129 -10.23 -12.82 -8.32
N HIS A 130 -10.05 -13.19 -7.04
CA HIS A 130 -8.93 -14.04 -6.56
C HIS A 130 -7.51 -13.48 -6.84
N GLN A 131 -7.43 -12.20 -7.17
CA GLN A 131 -6.22 -11.44 -7.39
C GLN A 131 -6.10 -10.34 -6.35
N PHE A 132 -4.92 -9.74 -6.28
CA PHE A 132 -4.67 -8.58 -5.46
C PHE A 132 -3.74 -7.57 -6.16
N LEU A 133 -3.89 -6.32 -5.73
CA LEU A 133 -3.01 -5.21 -6.07
C LEU A 133 -2.58 -4.52 -4.77
N ILE A 134 -1.32 -4.14 -4.66
CA ILE A 134 -0.80 -3.36 -3.54
C ILE A 134 -0.53 -1.92 -4.01
N GLN A 135 -1.00 -0.95 -3.23
CA GLN A 135 -0.68 0.46 -3.41
C GLN A 135 -0.01 1.00 -2.14
N ASP A 136 1.20 1.52 -2.29
CA ASP A 136 1.94 2.15 -1.20
C ASP A 136 1.37 3.53 -0.86
N ILE A 137 1.09 3.76 0.42
CA ILE A 137 0.61 5.06 0.91
C ILE A 137 1.76 6.07 0.86
N ASP A 138 1.48 7.26 0.35
CA ASP A 138 2.44 8.37 0.38
C ASP A 138 2.41 9.05 1.76
N PRO A 139 3.49 8.94 2.57
CA PRO A 139 3.53 9.57 3.89
C PRO A 139 3.60 11.10 3.84
N LYS A 140 3.86 11.68 2.66
CA LYS A 140 3.93 13.13 2.45
C LYS A 140 2.61 13.73 1.98
N ALA A 141 1.54 12.94 1.93
CA ALA A 141 0.21 13.44 1.57
C ALA A 141 -0.25 14.57 2.51
N LEU A 142 -0.98 15.54 1.97
CA LEU A 142 -1.54 16.63 2.76
C LEU A 142 -2.60 16.10 3.74
N LYS A 143 -2.86 16.85 4.81
CA LYS A 143 -3.84 16.49 5.85
C LYS A 143 -5.19 16.11 5.24
N GLY A 144 -5.71 14.94 5.63
CA GLY A 144 -7.01 14.45 5.19
C GLY A 144 -7.03 13.85 3.78
N GLU A 145 -5.92 13.89 3.05
CA GLU A 145 -5.78 13.26 1.74
C GLU A 145 -5.07 11.92 1.87
N ILE A 146 -5.60 10.89 1.19
CA ILE A 146 -4.87 9.64 0.99
C ILE A 146 -4.33 9.66 -0.44
N LYS A 147 -3.01 9.73 -0.56
CA LYS A 147 -2.29 9.59 -1.83
C LYS A 147 -1.46 8.32 -1.82
N PHE A 148 -1.12 7.85 -3.01
CA PHE A 148 -0.26 6.70 -3.20
C PHE A 148 1.02 7.13 -3.90
N ILE A 149 2.15 6.65 -3.39
CA ILE A 149 3.48 6.87 -3.97
C ILE A 149 3.72 5.83 -5.07
N ASN A 150 4.52 6.19 -6.08
CA ASN A 150 4.88 5.23 -7.11
C ASN A 150 5.75 4.14 -6.48
N SER A 151 5.36 2.89 -6.74
CA SER A 151 5.99 1.70 -6.19
C SER A 151 6.28 0.75 -7.34
N TYR A 152 7.45 0.11 -7.27
CA TYR A 152 7.91 -0.87 -8.24
C TYR A 152 8.14 -2.19 -7.48
N PRO A 153 7.11 -3.04 -7.36
CA PRO A 153 7.23 -4.32 -6.67
C PRO A 153 8.37 -5.15 -7.24
N VAL A 154 9.22 -5.65 -6.35
CA VAL A 154 10.24 -6.67 -6.65
C VAL A 154 9.66 -8.05 -6.38
N TYR A 155 8.89 -8.16 -5.30
CA TYR A 155 8.21 -9.38 -4.88
C TYR A 155 6.93 -9.03 -4.14
N GLN A 156 5.86 -9.79 -4.35
CA GLN A 156 4.62 -9.64 -3.60
C GLN A 156 3.96 -11.01 -3.36
N LYS A 157 3.46 -11.20 -2.16
CA LYS A 157 2.67 -12.36 -1.78
C LYS A 157 1.60 -11.94 -0.79
N LEU A 158 0.37 -12.36 -1.09
CA LEU A 158 -0.76 -12.26 -0.18
C LEU A 158 -1.35 -13.65 0.02
N ALA A 159 -1.34 -14.13 1.27
CA ALA A 159 -2.06 -15.32 1.67
C ALA A 159 -3.26 -14.94 2.53
N LEU A 160 -4.44 -15.47 2.20
CA LEU A 160 -5.67 -15.29 2.96
C LEU A 160 -6.24 -16.65 3.39
N ASN A 161 -7.12 -16.66 4.40
CA ASN A 161 -7.75 -17.90 4.86
C ASN A 161 -8.80 -18.47 3.90
N LYS A 162 -9.28 -17.69 2.92
CA LYS A 162 -10.20 -18.14 1.86
C LYS A 162 -10.23 -17.16 0.68
N TYR A 163 -10.84 -17.59 -0.43
CA TYR A 163 -10.98 -16.80 -1.65
C TYR A 163 -12.11 -15.77 -1.59
N ILE A 164 -13.25 -16.16 -1.01
CA ILE A 164 -14.49 -15.39 -1.05
C ILE A 164 -14.87 -15.04 0.38
N PHE A 165 -15.06 -13.76 0.62
CA PHE A 165 -15.56 -13.25 1.89
C PHE A 165 -16.96 -12.70 1.73
N GLN A 166 -17.68 -12.67 2.84
CA GLN A 166 -18.97 -12.07 3.06
C GLN A 166 -18.88 -11.10 4.24
N LYS A 167 -19.90 -10.27 4.41
CA LYS A 167 -20.00 -9.39 5.57
C LYS A 167 -19.84 -10.16 6.87
N SER A 168 -19.11 -9.59 7.84
CA SER A 168 -18.81 -10.21 9.15
C SER A 168 -17.89 -11.43 9.14
N ASP A 169 -17.43 -11.88 7.98
CA ASP A 169 -16.37 -12.89 7.93
C ASP A 169 -15.09 -12.38 8.59
N SER A 170 -14.37 -13.31 9.22
CA SER A 170 -13.03 -13.04 9.71
C SER A 170 -12.01 -13.28 8.59
N ILE A 171 -11.18 -12.27 8.35
CA ILE A 171 -10.00 -12.37 7.51
C ILE A 171 -8.82 -12.67 8.43
N TYR A 172 -8.08 -13.72 8.09
CA TYR A 172 -6.73 -13.97 8.57
C TYR A 172 -5.83 -13.90 7.35
N GLY A 173 -4.77 -13.11 7.43
CA GLY A 173 -3.92 -12.82 6.30
C GLY A 173 -2.44 -12.75 6.66
N PHE A 174 -1.62 -13.05 5.66
CA PHE A 174 -0.19 -12.87 5.69
C PHE A 174 0.23 -12.12 4.42
N ILE A 175 1.06 -11.09 4.60
CA ILE A 175 1.64 -10.31 3.52
C ILE A 175 3.17 -10.43 3.57
N ASP A 176 3.78 -10.54 2.41
CA ASP A 176 5.22 -10.48 2.21
C ASP A 176 5.48 -9.69 0.93
N TYR A 177 5.95 -8.47 1.08
CA TYR A 177 6.00 -7.48 0.00
C TYR A 177 7.33 -6.75 0.02
N GLU A 178 8.05 -6.79 -1.09
CA GLU A 178 9.28 -6.04 -1.33
C GLU A 178 9.10 -5.14 -2.54
N THR A 179 9.46 -3.86 -2.39
CA THR A 179 9.24 -2.85 -3.44
C THR A 179 10.30 -1.76 -3.41
N LYS A 180 10.41 -1.03 -4.51
CA LYS A 180 11.14 0.23 -4.58
C LYS A 180 10.16 1.39 -4.65
N LEU A 181 10.27 2.36 -3.74
CA LEU A 181 9.49 3.59 -3.74
C LEU A 181 10.26 4.68 -4.49
N ASP A 182 9.65 5.25 -5.53
CA ASP A 182 10.26 6.26 -6.41
C ASP A 182 11.71 5.92 -6.87
N SER A 183 12.04 4.62 -6.95
CA SER A 183 13.39 4.09 -7.24
C SER A 183 14.52 4.46 -6.27
N LEU A 184 14.23 5.06 -5.11
CA LEU A 184 15.25 5.54 -4.17
C LEU A 184 15.25 4.80 -2.83
N VAL A 185 14.08 4.31 -2.40
CA VAL A 185 13.90 3.63 -1.11
C VAL A 185 13.46 2.20 -1.37
N THR A 186 14.14 1.23 -0.79
CA THR A 186 13.68 -0.16 -0.75
C THR A 186 12.78 -0.35 0.45
N LYS A 187 11.59 -0.90 0.26
CA LYS A 187 10.66 -1.20 1.35
C LYS A 187 10.42 -2.70 1.40
N ASN A 188 10.67 -3.28 2.57
CA ASN A 188 10.24 -4.63 2.94
C ASN A 188 9.06 -4.51 3.89
N PHE A 189 7.94 -5.14 3.58
CA PHE A 189 6.70 -5.06 4.36
C PHE A 189 6.13 -6.45 4.56
N ARG A 190 6.25 -6.98 5.77
CA ARG A 190 5.95 -8.39 6.05
C ARG A 190 5.25 -8.58 7.37
N GLY A 191 4.25 -9.45 7.38
CA GLY A 191 3.67 -9.95 8.63
C GLY A 191 2.25 -10.46 8.51
N TYR A 192 1.63 -10.64 9.67
CA TYR A 192 0.30 -11.22 9.81
C TYR A 192 -0.71 -10.16 10.20
N PHE A 193 -1.93 -10.30 9.71
CA PHE A 193 -3.04 -9.43 10.07
C PHE A 193 -4.34 -10.22 10.19
N LYS A 194 -5.20 -9.78 11.09
CA LYS A 194 -6.56 -10.30 11.25
C LYS A 194 -7.54 -9.16 11.41
N THR A 195 -8.73 -9.32 10.85
CA THR A 195 -9.82 -8.37 11.07
C THR A 195 -11.15 -9.02 10.69
N LYS A 196 -12.25 -8.29 10.89
CA LYS A 196 -13.56 -8.68 10.39
C LYS A 196 -13.98 -7.75 9.27
N ILE A 197 -14.56 -8.33 8.23
CA ILE A 197 -15.24 -7.59 7.18
C ILE A 197 -16.37 -6.78 7.83
N LYS A 198 -16.35 -5.45 7.65
CA LYS A 198 -17.39 -4.53 8.14
C LYS A 198 -18.56 -4.44 7.18
#